data_AF-A5DMR2-F1
#
_entry.id   AF-A5DMR2-F1
#
_cell.length_a   1.000
_cell.length_b   1.000
_cell.length_c   1.000
_cell.angle_alpha   90.00
_cell.angle_beta   90.00
_cell.angle_gamma   90.00
#
_symmetry.space_group_name_H-M   'P 1'
#
loop_
_entity.id
_entity.type
_entity.pdbx_description
1 polymer ?
#
loop_
_entity_poly.entity_id
_entity_poly.type
_entity_poly.pdbx_seq_one_letter_code
_entity_poly.pdbx_strand_id
1 'polypeptide(L)'
;MSLCLEYQPSCPRLFLVWGYDSYKTQLMTIPFYVVALFSFAGTCYFSDKTGHRGFFIAGGVVCEIVGYIILIASNPLGSRYFGCLMIGLGIYICSGLSVMWINNNNAGHYKRATAAGMCTTVGNSAGALAGQIYTADTAPRYFKGLKVALGLTCAALVFCSLMIYNYYSLNKKKERVLAAMSADEIDQMNANLAHKDTDLTFKYLL
;
A
#
# COMPACT_ATOMS: atom_id res chain seq x y z
N MET A 1 -9.92 32.86 -9.55
CA MET A 1 -9.03 32.13 -8.63
C MET A 1 -9.82 31.01 -7.95
N SER A 2 -10.37 30.09 -8.74
CA SER A 2 -11.25 29.01 -8.26
C SER A 2 -11.00 27.67 -8.97
N LEU A 3 -10.01 27.63 -9.86
CA LEU A 3 -9.73 26.53 -10.80
C LEU A 3 -8.63 25.56 -10.33
N CYS A 4 -8.08 25.74 -9.12
CA CYS A 4 -6.97 24.91 -8.61
C CYS A 4 -7.36 23.99 -7.44
N LEU A 5 -8.58 24.10 -6.89
CA LEU A 5 -9.06 23.27 -5.76
C LEU A 5 -9.86 22.03 -6.21
N GLU A 6 -9.82 21.71 -7.50
CA GLU A 6 -10.73 20.77 -8.17
C GLU A 6 -10.11 19.42 -8.56
N TYR A 7 -8.80 19.27 -8.38
CA TYR A 7 -8.02 18.18 -8.97
C TYR A 7 -7.62 17.06 -8.00
N GLN A 8 -8.40 16.81 -6.95
CA GLN A 8 -8.24 15.61 -6.12
C GLN A 8 -9.62 14.92 -6.03
N PRO A 9 -9.78 13.67 -6.51
CA PRO A 9 -10.97 12.87 -6.23
C PRO A 9 -10.89 12.39 -4.79
N SER A 10 -10.95 13.33 -3.84
CA SER A 10 -11.34 12.98 -2.50
C SER A 10 -12.77 12.41 -2.59
N CYS A 11 -13.05 11.33 -1.87
CA CYS A 11 -14.36 10.68 -1.82
C CYS A 11 -15.57 11.65 -1.83
N PRO A 12 -15.51 12.85 -1.22
CA PRO A 12 -16.59 13.83 -1.31
C PRO A 12 -17.04 14.18 -2.75
N ARG A 13 -16.12 14.33 -3.70
CA ARG A 13 -16.47 14.86 -5.03
C ARG A 13 -17.17 13.83 -5.91
N LEU A 14 -16.97 12.53 -5.68
CA LEU A 14 -17.72 11.44 -6.32
C LEU A 14 -19.21 11.48 -5.94
N PHE A 15 -19.54 11.79 -4.69
CA PHE A 15 -20.92 11.92 -4.22
C PHE A 15 -21.59 13.20 -4.71
N LEU A 16 -20.82 14.30 -4.83
CA LEU A 16 -21.28 15.54 -5.47
C LEU A 16 -21.64 15.33 -6.95
N VAL A 17 -20.83 14.57 -7.68
CA VAL A 17 -21.11 14.16 -9.07
C VAL A 17 -22.34 13.24 -9.16
N TRP A 18 -22.72 12.58 -8.06
CA TRP A 18 -23.94 11.76 -7.95
C TRP A 18 -25.17 12.54 -7.44
N GLY A 19 -25.07 13.87 -7.30
CA GLY A 19 -26.19 14.74 -6.96
C GLY A 19 -26.46 14.88 -5.46
N TYR A 20 -25.55 14.43 -4.58
CA TYR A 20 -25.70 14.60 -3.14
C TYR A 20 -25.17 15.97 -2.68
N ASP A 21 -25.91 16.61 -1.79
CA ASP A 21 -25.49 17.85 -1.11
C ASP A 21 -24.14 17.66 -0.40
N SER A 22 -23.33 18.72 -0.31
CA SER A 22 -21.99 18.70 0.28
C SER A 22 -22.00 18.21 1.73
N TYR A 23 -23.07 18.52 2.47
CA TYR A 23 -23.25 18.04 3.85
C TYR A 23 -23.50 16.53 3.93
N LYS A 24 -24.43 15.99 3.11
CA LYS A 24 -24.73 14.55 3.06
C LYS A 24 -23.53 13.74 2.61
N THR A 25 -22.78 14.28 1.67
CA THR A 25 -21.54 13.73 1.15
C THR A 25 -20.48 13.55 2.24
N GLN A 26 -20.25 14.56 3.08
CA GLN A 26 -19.30 14.47 4.19
C GLN A 26 -19.79 13.52 5.27
N LEU A 27 -21.09 13.47 5.54
CA LEU A 27 -21.65 12.53 6.50
C LEU A 27 -21.42 11.06 6.08
N MET A 28 -21.44 10.78 4.77
CA MET A 28 -21.27 9.44 4.21
C MET A 28 -19.81 8.95 4.17
N THR A 29 -18.82 9.83 4.41
CA THR A 29 -17.41 9.44 4.56
C THR A 29 -17.04 9.05 6.00
N ILE A 30 -17.82 9.48 7.00
CA ILE A 30 -17.62 9.09 8.40
C ILE A 30 -17.63 7.55 8.57
N PRO A 31 -18.67 6.81 8.13
CA PRO A 31 -18.69 5.36 8.27
C PRO A 31 -17.54 4.69 7.50
N PHE A 32 -17.14 5.26 6.37
CA PHE A 32 -15.98 4.81 5.60
C PHE A 32 -14.69 4.85 6.44
N TYR A 33 -14.40 5.96 7.12
CA TYR A 33 -13.22 6.08 7.97
C TYR A 33 -13.26 5.15 9.19
N VAL A 34 -14.44 4.97 9.77
CA VAL A 34 -14.64 4.07 10.92
C VAL A 34 -14.32 2.62 10.52
N VAL A 35 -14.88 2.13 9.41
CA VAL A 35 -14.60 0.78 8.92
C VAL A 35 -13.12 0.64 8.55
N ALA A 36 -12.54 1.64 7.88
CA ALA A 36 -11.12 1.66 7.56
C ALA A 36 -10.22 1.55 8.79
N LEU A 37 -10.53 2.27 9.87
CA LEU A 37 -9.79 2.20 11.13
C LEU A 37 -9.81 0.79 11.72
N PHE A 38 -10.98 0.17 11.82
CA PHE A 38 -11.11 -1.17 12.40
C PHE A 38 -10.45 -2.24 11.53
N SER A 39 -10.63 -2.19 10.21
CA SER A 39 -9.96 -3.09 9.27
C SER A 39 -8.44 -2.93 9.33
N PHE A 40 -7.94 -1.69 9.35
CA PHE A 40 -6.51 -1.40 9.46
C PHE A 40 -5.93 -1.92 10.78
N ALA A 41 -6.56 -1.61 11.91
CA ALA A 41 -6.10 -2.07 13.22
C ALA A 41 -6.09 -3.61 13.31
N GLY A 42 -7.13 -4.27 12.80
CA GLY A 42 -7.20 -5.72 12.72
C GLY A 42 -6.06 -6.30 11.88
N THR A 43 -5.87 -5.79 10.66
CA THR A 43 -4.80 -6.26 9.77
C THR A 43 -3.41 -6.01 10.36
N CYS A 44 -3.17 -4.88 11.00
CA CYS A 44 -1.92 -4.60 11.71
C CYS A 44 -1.66 -5.64 12.81
N TYR A 45 -2.66 -5.94 13.65
CA TYR A 45 -2.53 -6.93 14.72
C TYR A 45 -2.21 -8.33 14.16
N PHE A 46 -2.91 -8.77 13.11
CA PHE A 46 -2.64 -10.07 12.49
C PHE A 46 -1.29 -10.11 11.76
N SER A 47 -0.91 -9.02 11.10
CA SER A 47 0.38 -8.85 10.41
C SER A 47 1.55 -8.93 11.40
N ASP A 48 1.43 -8.30 12.56
CA ASP A 48 2.47 -8.35 13.59
C ASP A 48 2.56 -9.73 14.25
N LYS A 49 1.43 -10.43 14.42
CA LYS A 49 1.42 -11.78 15.01
C LYS A 49 2.01 -12.84 14.07
N THR A 50 1.79 -12.70 12.77
CA THR A 50 2.23 -13.69 11.78
C THR A 50 3.63 -13.43 11.23
N GLY A 51 4.12 -12.19 11.28
CA GLY A 51 5.44 -11.81 10.75
C GLY A 51 5.55 -11.88 9.21
N HIS A 52 4.43 -12.13 8.52
CA HIS A 52 4.31 -12.31 7.07
C HIS A 52 3.62 -11.09 6.43
N ARG A 53 4.19 -9.91 6.66
CA ARG A 53 3.66 -8.59 6.30
C ARG A 53 3.39 -8.40 4.80
N GLY A 54 4.25 -8.93 3.93
CA GLY A 54 4.09 -8.78 2.48
C GLY A 54 2.84 -9.47 1.94
N PHE A 55 2.41 -10.59 2.54
CA PHE A 55 1.16 -11.24 2.14
C PHE A 55 -0.08 -10.42 2.51
N PHE A 56 -0.06 -9.69 3.64
CA PHE A 56 -1.15 -8.78 3.99
C PHE A 56 -1.20 -7.56 3.06
N ILE A 57 -0.05 -7.04 2.65
CA ILE A 57 0.03 -5.98 1.64
C ILE A 57 -0.53 -6.48 0.31
N ALA A 58 -0.10 -7.66 -0.17
CA ALA A 58 -0.62 -8.26 -1.39
C ALA A 58 -2.14 -8.48 -1.33
N GLY A 59 -2.66 -8.96 -0.19
CA GLY A 59 -4.11 -9.10 0.03
C GLY A 59 -4.85 -7.76 -0.03
N GLY A 60 -4.28 -6.70 0.56
CA GLY A 60 -4.82 -5.34 0.47
C GLY A 60 -4.89 -4.83 -0.97
N VAL A 61 -3.82 -5.03 -1.75
CA VAL A 61 -3.76 -4.64 -3.17
C VAL A 61 -4.77 -5.43 -4.01
N VAL A 62 -4.97 -6.73 -3.75
CA VAL A 62 -6.00 -7.53 -4.42
C VAL A 62 -7.40 -6.98 -4.10
N CYS A 63 -7.66 -6.59 -2.85
CA CYS A 63 -8.90 -5.92 -2.46
C CYS A 63 -9.13 -4.62 -3.25
N GLU A 64 -8.09 -3.81 -3.47
CA GLU A 64 -8.20 -2.60 -4.31
C GLU A 64 -8.55 -2.94 -5.75
N ILE A 65 -7.89 -3.95 -6.35
CA ILE A 65 -8.15 -4.39 -7.72
C ILE A 65 -9.63 -4.78 -7.88
N VAL A 66 -10.17 -5.57 -6.93
CA VAL A 66 -11.58 -5.96 -6.94
C VAL A 66 -12.48 -4.74 -6.83
N GLY A 67 -12.16 -3.78 -5.94
CA GLY A 67 -12.92 -2.55 -5.80
C GLY A 67 -12.93 -1.68 -7.06
N TYR A 68 -11.80 -1.58 -7.76
CA TYR A 68 -11.70 -0.88 -9.05
C TYR A 68 -12.48 -1.59 -10.16
N ILE A 69 -12.46 -2.93 -10.20
CA ILE A 69 -13.26 -3.72 -11.15
C ILE A 69 -14.76 -3.46 -10.93
N ILE A 70 -15.22 -3.50 -9.67
CA ILE A 70 -16.62 -3.21 -9.32
C ILE A 70 -17.00 -1.79 -9.75
N LEU A 71 -16.12 -0.82 -9.53
CA LEU A 71 -16.39 0.58 -9.84
C LEU A 71 -16.46 0.84 -11.36
N ILE A 72 -15.73 0.06 -12.17
CA ILE A 72 -15.78 0.11 -13.64
C ILE A 72 -16.98 -0.65 -14.19
N ALA A 73 -17.26 -1.84 -13.67
CA ALA A 73 -18.29 -2.75 -14.21
C ALA A 73 -19.72 -2.37 -13.77
N SER A 74 -19.88 -1.76 -12.60
CA SER A 74 -21.20 -1.58 -12.00
C SER A 74 -21.79 -0.18 -12.24
N ASN A 75 -23.06 -0.14 -12.67
CA ASN A 75 -23.90 1.07 -12.78
C ASN A 75 -24.59 1.51 -11.47
N PRO A 76 -25.21 0.62 -10.66
CA PRO A 76 -25.97 1.04 -9.50
C PRO A 76 -25.12 1.76 -8.45
N LEU A 77 -25.70 2.80 -7.85
CA LEU A 77 -25.06 3.68 -6.87
C LEU A 77 -24.50 2.91 -5.66
N GLY A 78 -25.27 1.96 -5.12
CA GLY A 78 -24.87 1.16 -3.96
C GLY A 78 -23.60 0.35 -4.20
N SER A 79 -23.50 -0.30 -5.36
CA SER A 79 -22.31 -1.08 -5.72
C SER A 79 -21.08 -0.20 -5.95
N ARG A 80 -21.26 1.02 -6.46
CA ARG A 80 -20.16 1.99 -6.63
C ARG A 80 -19.68 2.50 -5.26
N TYR A 81 -20.60 2.74 -4.33
CA TYR A 81 -20.24 3.07 -2.94
C TYR A 81 -19.46 1.94 -2.27
N PHE A 82 -19.91 0.70 -2.43
CA PHE A 82 -19.21 -0.47 -1.92
C PHE A 82 -17.82 -0.65 -2.55
N GLY A 83 -17.69 -0.43 -3.87
CA GLY A 83 -16.39 -0.45 -4.55
C GLY A 83 -15.43 0.61 -3.99
N CYS A 84 -15.92 1.84 -3.75
CA CYS A 84 -15.13 2.90 -3.11
C CYS A 84 -14.71 2.54 -1.68
N LEU A 85 -15.62 1.94 -0.89
CA LEU A 85 -15.29 1.41 0.45
C LEU A 85 -14.16 0.39 0.36
N MET A 86 -14.26 -0.63 -0.51
CA MET A 86 -13.22 -1.64 -0.67
C MET A 86 -11.86 -1.07 -1.06
N ILE A 87 -11.82 -0.13 -2.02
CA ILE A 87 -10.58 0.55 -2.42
C ILE A 87 -9.98 1.29 -1.22
N GLY A 88 -10.82 1.99 -0.45
CA GLY A 88 -10.40 2.68 0.76
C GLY A 88 -9.79 1.77 1.82
N LEU A 89 -10.40 0.61 2.07
CA LEU A 89 -9.86 -0.34 3.05
C LEU A 89 -8.47 -0.83 2.64
N GLY A 90 -8.31 -1.18 1.35
CA GLY A 90 -7.03 -1.62 0.81
C GLY A 90 -5.94 -0.55 0.93
N ILE A 91 -6.23 0.70 0.57
CA ILE A 91 -5.21 1.75 0.51
C ILE A 91 -4.68 2.14 1.89
N TYR A 92 -5.53 2.14 2.92
CA TYR A 92 -5.09 2.41 4.29
C TYR A 92 -4.22 1.28 4.84
N ILE A 93 -4.59 0.02 4.58
CA ILE A 93 -3.77 -1.15 4.94
C ILE A 93 -2.42 -1.09 4.24
N CYS A 94 -2.42 -0.92 2.92
CA CYS A 94 -1.19 -0.92 2.12
C CYS A 94 -0.25 0.21 2.52
N SER A 95 -0.76 1.44 2.69
CA SER A 95 0.07 2.60 3.01
C SER A 95 0.79 2.47 4.35
N GLY A 96 0.09 2.04 5.42
CA GLY A 96 0.69 1.84 6.73
C GLY A 96 1.67 0.67 6.77
N LEU A 97 1.25 -0.51 6.26
CA LEU A 97 2.08 -1.72 6.31
C LEU A 97 3.33 -1.60 5.42
N SER A 98 3.27 -0.93 4.27
CA SER A 98 4.42 -0.79 3.37
C SER A 98 5.58 -0.03 4.01
N VAL A 99 5.29 1.06 4.73
CA VAL A 99 6.32 1.83 5.45
C VAL A 99 6.92 0.99 6.57
N MET A 100 6.09 0.26 7.32
CA MET A 100 6.56 -0.64 8.37
C MET A 100 7.39 -1.80 7.82
N TRP A 101 7.06 -2.33 6.64
CA TRP A 101 7.81 -3.39 5.98
C TRP A 101 9.19 -2.91 5.51
N ILE A 102 9.26 -1.71 4.94
CA ILE A 102 10.54 -1.08 4.55
C ILE A 102 11.42 -0.85 5.79
N ASN A 103 10.85 -0.30 6.86
CA ASN A 103 11.61 -0.03 8.09
C ASN A 103 12.14 -1.31 8.74
N ASN A 104 11.33 -2.37 8.75
CA ASN A 104 11.72 -3.64 9.35
C ASN A 104 12.73 -4.43 8.51
N ASN A 105 12.80 -4.25 7.19
CA ASN A 105 13.70 -4.99 6.32
C ASN A 105 15.04 -4.31 6.06
N ASN A 106 15.25 -3.09 6.55
CA ASN A 106 16.55 -2.43 6.55
C ASN A 106 17.11 -2.50 7.98
N ALA A 107 18.40 -2.74 8.20
CA ALA A 107 19.02 -2.75 9.53
C ALA A 107 19.65 -1.39 9.88
N GLY A 108 20.19 -0.67 8.88
CA GLY A 108 20.84 0.63 9.08
C GLY A 108 19.86 1.79 9.25
N HIS A 109 20.04 2.61 10.30
CA HIS A 109 19.21 3.81 10.55
C HIS A 109 19.16 4.78 9.37
N TYR A 110 20.31 5.06 8.74
CA TYR A 110 20.38 5.92 7.56
C TYR A 110 19.65 5.32 6.36
N LYS A 111 19.79 4.01 6.12
CA LYS A 111 19.12 3.31 5.02
C LYS A 111 17.60 3.27 5.20
N ARG A 112 17.12 3.01 6.42
CA ARG A 112 15.69 3.08 6.79
C ARG A 112 15.12 4.45 6.48
N ALA A 113 15.76 5.51 6.98
CA ALA A 113 15.31 6.88 6.79
C ALA A 113 15.26 7.27 5.30
N THR A 114 16.32 6.95 4.54
CA THR A 114 16.35 7.24 3.10
C THR A 114 15.30 6.45 2.33
N ALA A 115 15.12 5.15 2.62
CA ALA A 115 14.13 4.32 1.94
C ALA A 115 12.68 4.76 2.23
N ALA A 116 12.36 5.02 3.50
CA ALA A 116 11.04 5.53 3.89
C ALA A 116 10.77 6.93 3.30
N GLY A 117 11.79 7.80 3.27
CA GLY A 117 11.72 9.11 2.64
C GLY A 117 11.45 9.01 1.14
N MET A 118 12.21 8.18 0.41
CA MET A 118 12.00 7.94 -1.02
C MET A 118 10.59 7.42 -1.31
N CYS A 119 10.10 6.45 -0.52
CA CYS A 119 8.75 5.92 -0.66
C CYS A 119 7.69 7.03 -0.50
N THR A 120 7.87 7.90 0.49
CA THR A 120 6.95 9.01 0.77
C THR A 120 6.99 10.07 -0.35
N THR A 121 8.16 10.38 -0.89
CA THR A 121 8.32 11.33 -2.00
C THR A 121 7.64 10.84 -3.28
N VAL A 122 7.78 9.55 -3.60
CA VAL A 122 7.10 8.93 -4.74
C VAL A 122 5.58 8.93 -4.51
N GLY A 123 5.13 8.59 -3.30
CA GLY A 123 3.73 8.62 -2.93
C GLY A 123 3.09 10.01 -3.09
N ASN A 124 3.76 11.06 -2.64
CA ASN A 124 3.27 12.44 -2.82
C ASN A 124 3.26 12.88 -4.28
N SER A 125 4.28 12.49 -5.06
CA SER A 125 4.33 12.77 -6.51
C SER A 125 3.16 12.13 -7.27
N ALA A 126 2.69 10.96 -6.85
CA ALA A 126 1.52 10.32 -7.43
C ALA A 126 0.24 11.18 -7.27
N GLY A 127 0.13 11.95 -6.18
CA GLY A 127 -0.97 12.91 -5.99
C GLY A 127 -0.97 14.04 -7.02
N ALA A 128 0.21 14.55 -7.40
CA ALA A 128 0.33 15.56 -8.45
C ALA A 128 -0.06 15.03 -9.84
N LEU A 129 0.19 13.75 -10.09
CA LEU A 129 -0.25 13.07 -11.32
C LEU A 129 -1.76 12.77 -11.30
N ALA A 130 -2.32 12.46 -10.14
CA ALA A 130 -3.76 12.17 -10.01
C ALA A 130 -4.60 13.34 -10.54
N GLY A 131 -4.24 14.59 -10.19
CA GLY A 131 -4.89 15.76 -10.75
C GLY A 131 -4.93 15.71 -12.28
N GLN A 132 -3.80 15.58 -12.95
CA GLN A 132 -3.74 15.63 -14.40
C GLN A 132 -4.52 14.50 -15.11
N ILE A 133 -4.66 13.34 -14.46
CA ILE A 133 -5.36 12.17 -15.00
C ILE A 133 -6.89 12.32 -14.94
N TYR A 134 -7.42 13.03 -13.95
CA TYR A 134 -8.87 13.23 -13.76
C TYR A 134 -9.34 14.53 -14.42
N THR A 135 -9.32 14.58 -15.76
CA THR A 135 -9.74 15.76 -16.54
C THR A 135 -11.28 15.90 -16.56
N ALA A 136 -11.78 17.14 -16.58
CA ALA A 136 -13.21 17.47 -16.65
C ALA A 136 -13.92 16.81 -17.85
N ASP A 137 -13.22 16.62 -18.97
CA ASP A 137 -13.71 15.97 -20.18
C ASP A 137 -14.08 14.49 -20.00
N THR A 138 -13.68 13.87 -18.89
CA THR A 138 -13.98 12.47 -18.56
C THR A 138 -15.07 12.30 -17.50
N ALA A 139 -15.68 13.39 -17.06
CA ALA A 139 -16.89 13.37 -16.23
C ALA A 139 -18.05 12.70 -17.00
N PRO A 140 -19.04 12.07 -16.33
CA PRO A 140 -19.24 11.94 -14.87
C PRO A 140 -18.65 10.65 -14.27
N ARG A 141 -17.98 9.83 -15.08
CA ARG A 141 -17.56 8.47 -14.69
C ARG A 141 -16.07 8.23 -14.63
N TYR A 142 -15.26 9.14 -15.19
CA TYR A 142 -13.80 9.15 -15.09
C TYR A 142 -13.11 7.83 -15.46
N PHE A 143 -13.65 7.10 -16.45
CA PHE A 143 -13.16 5.77 -16.83
C PHE A 143 -11.68 5.73 -17.19
N LYS A 144 -11.14 6.79 -17.81
CA LYS A 144 -9.70 6.86 -18.14
C LYS A 144 -8.85 6.83 -16.87
N GLY A 145 -9.18 7.65 -15.87
CA GLY A 145 -8.45 7.68 -14.61
C GLY A 145 -8.57 6.38 -13.81
N LEU A 146 -9.76 5.78 -13.79
CA LEU A 146 -10.00 4.50 -13.14
C LEU A 146 -9.19 3.35 -13.76
N LYS A 147 -9.09 3.31 -15.10
CA LYS A 147 -8.28 2.29 -15.80
C LYS A 147 -6.78 2.48 -15.56
N VAL A 148 -6.29 3.72 -15.53
CA VAL A 148 -4.89 4.03 -15.21
C VAL A 148 -4.58 3.65 -13.76
N ALA A 149 -5.45 4.00 -12.82
CA ALA A 149 -5.32 3.61 -11.41
C ALA A 149 -5.28 2.09 -11.25
N LEU A 150 -6.20 1.37 -11.88
CA LEU A 150 -6.19 -0.10 -11.89
C LEU A 150 -4.87 -0.67 -12.45
N GLY A 151 -4.36 -0.11 -13.54
CA GLY A 151 -3.08 -0.52 -14.12
C GLY A 151 -1.90 -0.31 -13.16
N LEU A 152 -1.86 0.82 -12.47
CA LEU A 152 -0.84 1.12 -11.46
C LEU A 152 -0.96 0.19 -10.24
N THR A 153 -2.17 -0.10 -9.77
CA THR A 153 -2.40 -1.05 -8.67
C THR A 153 -1.97 -2.47 -9.06
N CYS A 154 -2.25 -2.91 -10.29
CA CYS A 154 -1.76 -4.19 -10.80
C CYS A 154 -0.22 -4.23 -10.86
N ALA A 155 0.42 -3.15 -11.32
CA ALA A 155 1.88 -3.04 -11.29
C ALA A 155 2.42 -3.11 -9.86
N ALA A 156 1.76 -2.45 -8.89
CA ALA A 156 2.11 -2.51 -7.48
C ALA A 156 2.02 -3.95 -6.93
N LEU A 157 1.02 -4.74 -7.35
CA LEU A 157 0.92 -6.16 -6.97
C LEU A 157 2.11 -6.98 -7.49
N VAL A 158 2.53 -6.73 -8.73
CA VAL A 158 3.71 -7.39 -9.32
C VAL A 158 4.96 -7.01 -8.55
N PHE A 159 5.19 -5.72 -8.27
CA PHE A 159 6.33 -5.27 -7.48
C PHE A 159 6.33 -5.84 -6.06
N CYS A 160 5.18 -5.88 -5.39
CA CYS A 160 5.04 -6.49 -4.07
C CYS A 160 5.42 -7.99 -4.12
N SER A 161 4.90 -8.72 -5.11
CA SER A 161 5.20 -10.14 -5.29
C SER A 161 6.69 -10.40 -5.57
N LEU A 162 7.33 -9.55 -6.39
CA LEU A 162 8.76 -9.60 -6.66
C LEU A 162 9.59 -9.31 -5.39
N MET A 163 9.17 -8.36 -4.56
CA MET A 163 9.83 -8.09 -3.28
C MET A 163 9.72 -9.27 -2.32
N ILE A 164 8.54 -9.87 -2.18
CA ILE A 164 8.34 -11.09 -1.38
C ILE A 164 9.26 -12.21 -1.87
N TYR A 165 9.31 -12.44 -3.18
CA TYR A 165 10.18 -13.46 -3.79
C TYR A 165 11.68 -13.19 -3.55
N ASN A 166 12.10 -11.93 -3.66
CA ASN A 166 13.48 -11.53 -3.38
C ASN A 166 13.85 -11.75 -1.91
N TYR A 167 13.00 -11.34 -0.97
CA TYR A 167 13.24 -11.58 0.46
C TYR A 167 13.21 -13.06 0.81
N TYR A 168 12.33 -13.85 0.20
CA TYR A 168 12.33 -15.31 0.35
C TYR A 168 13.65 -15.94 -0.14
N SER A 169 14.10 -15.53 -1.32
CA SER A 169 15.35 -16.02 -1.92
C SER A 169 16.58 -15.62 -1.09
N LEU A 170 16.60 -14.41 -0.54
CA LEU A 170 17.66 -13.93 0.36
C LEU A 170 17.66 -14.69 1.68
N ASN A 171 16.49 -14.90 2.30
CA ASN A 171 16.36 -15.72 3.50
C ASN A 171 16.87 -17.15 3.27
N LYS A 172 16.51 -17.78 2.14
CA LYS A 172 16.97 -19.13 1.78
C LYS A 172 18.48 -19.19 1.51
N LYS A 173 19.07 -18.14 0.94
CA LYS A 173 20.53 -18.04 0.77
C LYS A 173 21.23 -17.91 2.14
N LYS A 174 20.71 -17.07 3.04
CA LYS A 174 21.25 -16.93 4.40
C LYS A 174 21.16 -18.23 5.20
N GLU A 175 20.04 -18.94 5.13
CA GLU A 175 19.87 -20.24 5.79
C GLU A 175 20.87 -21.29 5.29
N ARG A 176 21.20 -21.30 3.99
CA ARG A 176 22.24 -22.19 3.43
C ARG A 176 23.65 -21.85 3.90
N VAL A 177 23.97 -20.57 4.03
CA VAL A 177 25.28 -20.12 4.53
C VAL A 177 25.40 -20.44 6.03
N LEU A 178 24.36 -20.17 6.82
CA LEU A 178 24.30 -20.53 8.23
C LEU A 178 24.44 -22.04 8.46
N ALA A 179 23.83 -22.87 7.61
CA ALA A 179 23.93 -24.33 7.71
C ALA A 179 25.32 -24.89 7.32
N ALA A 180 26.14 -24.10 6.61
CA ALA A 180 27.47 -24.49 6.15
C ALA A 180 28.62 -23.96 7.04
N MET A 181 28.33 -23.03 7.96
CA MET A 181 29.32 -22.42 8.86
C MET A 181 29.23 -23.00 10.27
N SER A 182 30.37 -23.07 10.97
CA SER A 182 30.41 -23.50 12.37
C SER A 182 29.89 -22.39 13.30
N ALA A 183 29.35 -22.77 14.47
CA ALA A 183 28.75 -21.82 15.42
C ALA A 183 29.72 -20.71 15.88
N ASP A 184 31.01 -21.02 15.99
CA ASP A 184 32.05 -20.06 16.40
C ASP A 184 32.38 -19.04 15.30
N GLU A 185 32.29 -19.43 14.02
CA GLU A 185 32.49 -18.53 12.88
C GLU A 185 31.30 -17.57 12.69
N ILE A 186 30.09 -18.04 13.01
CA ILE A 186 28.87 -17.21 12.99
C ILE A 186 28.97 -16.13 14.07
N ASP A 187 29.42 -16.47 15.28
CA ASP A 187 29.56 -15.52 16.38
C ASP A 187 30.65 -14.47 16.12
N GLN A 188 31.78 -14.87 15.51
CA GLN A 188 32.82 -13.95 15.06
C GLN A 188 32.37 -13.04 13.91
N MET A 189 31.61 -13.54 12.93
CA MET A 189 31.06 -12.70 11.87
C MET A 189 29.99 -11.73 12.41
N ASN A 190 29.13 -12.20 13.31
CA ASN A 190 28.11 -11.36 13.94
C ASN A 190 28.74 -10.28 14.82
N ALA A 191 29.80 -10.58 15.57
CA ALA A 191 30.57 -9.60 16.34
C ALA A 191 31.21 -8.52 15.45
N ASN A 192 31.66 -8.89 14.24
CA ASN A 192 32.24 -7.95 13.27
C ASN A 192 31.18 -7.20 12.42
N LEU A 193 29.96 -7.72 12.34
CA LEU A 193 28.88 -7.21 11.47
C LEU A 193 27.68 -6.65 12.23
N ALA A 194 27.76 -6.51 13.56
CA ALA A 194 26.68 -6.18 14.51
C ALA A 194 25.79 -4.97 14.18
N HIS A 195 26.06 -4.24 13.09
CA HIS A 195 25.27 -3.10 12.61
C HIS A 195 25.04 -3.05 11.08
N LYS A 196 25.35 -4.11 10.32
CA LYS A 196 25.16 -4.15 8.86
C LYS A 196 24.05 -5.14 8.45
N ASP A 197 23.33 -4.83 7.36
CA ASP A 197 22.30 -5.69 6.74
C ASP A 197 22.81 -7.11 6.37
N THR A 198 24.12 -7.29 6.39
CA THR A 198 24.85 -8.54 6.14
C THR A 198 24.88 -9.49 7.33
N ASP A 199 24.36 -9.10 8.50
CA ASP A 199 24.19 -10.00 9.63
C ASP A 199 23.37 -11.23 9.18
N LEU A 200 23.95 -12.41 9.37
CA LEU A 200 23.37 -13.68 8.94
C LEU A 200 22.14 -14.03 9.79
N THR A 201 22.06 -13.50 11.02
CA THR A 201 20.99 -13.73 11.98
C THR A 201 19.73 -12.90 11.68
N PHE A 202 19.87 -11.83 10.90
CA PHE A 202 18.76 -10.96 10.53
C PHE A 202 17.90 -11.58 9.43
N LYS A 203 16.68 -12.01 9.79
CA LYS A 203 15.67 -12.59 8.90
C LYS A 203 14.75 -11.50 8.34
N TYR A 204 14.65 -11.41 7.01
CA TYR A 204 13.71 -10.50 6.37
C TYR A 204 12.28 -10.98 6.64
N LEU A 205 11.40 -10.05 7.02
CA LEU A 205 9.98 -10.34 7.14
C LEU A 205 9.38 -10.43 5.74
N LEU A 206 8.71 -11.55 5.46
CA LEU A 206 8.07 -11.82 4.17
C LEU A 206 6.82 -10.99 4.00
#